data_AF-A0A4Y9R083-F1
#
_entry.id   AF-A0A4Y9R083-F1
#
_cell.length_a   1.000
_cell.length_b   1.000
_cell.length_c   1.000
_cell.angle_alpha   90.00
_cell.angle_beta   90.00
_cell.angle_gamma   90.00
#
_symmetry.space_group_name_H-M   'P 1'
#
loop_
_entity.id
_entity.type
_entity.pdbx_description
1 polymer ?
#
loop_
_entity_poly.entity_id
_entity_poly.type
_entity_poly.pdbx_seq_one_letter_code
_entity_poly.pdbx_strand_id
1 'polypeptide(L)'
;MTTLSDVKRIIASEGLTKYRLLDDEQRRPDEVGIRRVDGGFLVFSIDEREASVSERMYADESAAYDDFLKRLRAGARLDARRQERRAQKGATGAGDGTIGLTAGIVAYTGHGAERTPTADAEAVLALVPGSAGETLLTEVRRVVAASDTVEAAWSEAVDDSLYPVFAQRMLLLEPSLDERALHALSWRWGYLRTF
;
A
#
# COMPACT_ATOMS: atom_id res chain seq x y z
N MET A 1 31.13 -3.99 19.36
CA MET A 1 30.45 -5.06 20.12
C MET A 1 29.19 -4.45 20.70
N THR A 2 28.05 -4.95 20.30
CA THR A 2 26.74 -4.47 20.74
C THR A 2 26.35 -5.20 22.01
N THR A 3 26.06 -4.48 23.08
CA THR A 3 25.64 -5.05 24.37
C THR A 3 24.13 -4.95 24.56
N LEU A 4 23.58 -5.66 25.54
CA LEU A 4 22.17 -5.53 25.92
C LEU A 4 21.79 -4.09 26.30
N SER A 5 22.71 -3.37 26.96
CA SER A 5 22.53 -1.96 27.31
C SER A 5 22.45 -1.07 26.06
N ASP A 6 23.25 -1.38 25.03
CA ASP A 6 23.19 -0.69 23.74
C ASP A 6 21.86 -0.96 23.02
N VAL A 7 21.40 -2.20 23.01
CA VAL A 7 20.12 -2.58 22.41
C VAL A 7 18.97 -1.83 23.07
N LYS A 8 18.90 -1.82 24.40
CA LYS A 8 17.86 -1.08 25.14
C LYS A 8 17.89 0.42 24.85
N ARG A 9 19.10 1.00 24.83
CA ARG A 9 19.30 2.41 24.49
C ARG A 9 18.84 2.73 23.07
N ILE A 10 19.19 1.89 22.09
CA ILE A 10 18.82 2.05 20.68
C ILE A 10 17.31 1.94 20.49
N ILE A 11 16.67 0.92 21.09
CA ILE A 11 15.21 0.76 21.06
C ILE A 11 14.52 2.02 21.56
N ALA A 12 14.97 2.55 22.71
CA ALA A 12 14.41 3.76 23.29
C ALA A 12 14.66 5.00 22.41
N SER A 13 15.88 5.19 21.91
CA SER A 13 16.24 6.37 21.11
C SER A 13 15.58 6.41 19.74
N GLU A 14 15.36 5.24 19.14
CA GLU A 14 14.73 5.11 17.82
C GLU A 14 13.20 4.89 17.91
N GLY A 15 12.65 4.79 19.11
CA GLY A 15 11.22 4.54 19.32
C GLY A 15 10.76 3.20 18.71
N LEU A 16 11.64 2.19 18.72
CA LEU A 16 11.33 0.88 18.13
C LEU A 16 10.30 0.16 19.00
N THR A 17 9.30 -0.44 18.35
CA THR A 17 8.20 -1.16 18.99
C THR A 17 8.07 -2.55 18.36
N LYS A 18 7.19 -3.42 18.91
CA LYS A 18 6.98 -4.80 18.46
C LYS A 18 8.24 -5.66 18.55
N TYR A 19 8.81 -5.70 19.74
CA TYR A 19 9.96 -6.53 20.03
C TYR A 19 9.72 -7.38 21.26
N ARG A 20 10.39 -8.53 21.28
CA ARG A 20 10.56 -9.37 22.45
C ARG A 20 12.03 -9.50 22.75
N LEU A 21 12.42 -9.06 23.94
CA LEU A 21 13.80 -9.10 24.38
C LEU A 21 13.96 -10.19 25.45
N LEU A 22 14.65 -11.27 25.09
CA LEU A 22 14.95 -12.42 25.94
C LEU A 22 13.68 -13.12 26.46
N ASP A 23 13.70 -13.57 27.72
CA ASP A 23 12.69 -14.44 28.35
C ASP A 23 11.35 -13.74 28.67
N ASP A 24 10.98 -12.72 27.90
CA ASP A 24 9.64 -12.16 27.94
C ASP A 24 8.65 -13.20 27.38
N GLU A 25 7.56 -13.49 28.10
CA GLU A 25 6.68 -14.63 27.84
C GLU A 25 5.49 -14.30 26.92
N GLN A 26 5.03 -13.04 26.82
CA GLN A 26 3.80 -12.68 26.09
C GLN A 26 3.97 -12.56 24.58
N ARG A 27 3.42 -13.50 23.78
CA ARG A 27 3.61 -13.49 22.32
C ARG A 27 2.63 -12.51 21.74
N ARG A 28 3.09 -11.64 20.83
CA ARG A 28 2.19 -10.85 20.00
C ARG A 28 2.54 -11.07 18.54
N PRO A 29 1.55 -11.07 17.65
CA PRO A 29 1.78 -11.16 16.22
C PRO A 29 2.63 -9.97 15.73
N ASP A 30 3.37 -10.19 14.64
CA ASP A 30 4.25 -9.20 13.99
C ASP A 30 5.43 -8.70 14.84
N GLU A 31 5.89 -9.47 15.84
CA GLU A 31 7.04 -9.10 16.67
C GLU A 31 8.37 -9.69 16.18
N VAL A 32 9.46 -9.00 16.49
CA VAL A 32 10.82 -9.55 16.36
C VAL A 32 11.29 -10.00 17.75
N GLY A 33 11.72 -11.26 17.86
CA GLY A 33 12.18 -11.84 19.11
C GLY A 33 13.66 -12.17 19.10
N ILE A 34 14.29 -12.04 20.26
CA ILE A 34 15.57 -12.68 20.58
C ILE A 34 15.42 -13.42 21.90
N ARG A 35 15.89 -14.66 22.00
CA ARG A 35 15.89 -15.42 23.27
C ARG A 35 17.17 -16.22 23.45
N ARG A 36 17.51 -16.52 24.71
CA ARG A 36 18.62 -17.41 25.04
C ARG A 36 18.15 -18.86 24.90
N VAL A 37 19.00 -19.69 24.29
CA VAL A 37 18.77 -21.13 24.10
C VAL A 37 20.05 -21.89 24.43
N ASP A 38 19.94 -23.21 24.57
CA ASP A 38 21.10 -24.07 24.73
C ASP A 38 22.03 -23.90 23.51
N GLY A 39 23.25 -23.43 23.75
CA GLY A 39 24.24 -23.19 22.71
C GLY A 39 24.24 -21.78 22.08
N GLY A 40 23.44 -20.83 22.58
CA GLY A 40 23.56 -19.42 22.18
C GLY A 40 22.27 -18.61 22.21
N PHE A 41 22.04 -17.84 21.15
CA PHE A 41 20.91 -16.92 21.00
C PHE A 41 20.12 -17.25 19.74
N LEU A 42 18.80 -17.27 19.87
CA LEU A 42 17.87 -17.45 18.75
C LEU A 42 17.21 -16.11 18.44
N VAL A 43 17.39 -15.62 17.21
CA VAL A 43 16.66 -14.47 16.66
C VAL A 43 15.57 -14.96 15.72
N PHE A 44 14.35 -14.48 15.90
CA PHE A 44 13.17 -14.94 15.17
C PHE A 44 12.19 -13.79 14.93
N SER A 45 11.21 -14.05 14.06
CA SER A 45 10.04 -13.18 13.88
C SER A 45 8.78 -13.97 14.19
N ILE A 46 7.75 -13.29 14.67
CA ILE A 46 6.44 -13.87 14.93
C ILE A 46 5.52 -13.42 13.81
N ASP A 47 4.91 -14.36 13.09
CA ASP A 47 3.95 -14.05 12.04
C ASP A 47 2.57 -13.66 12.63
N GLU A 48 1.60 -13.40 11.75
CA GLU A 48 0.24 -13.03 12.15
C GLU A 48 -0.53 -14.14 12.89
N ARG A 49 -0.03 -15.37 12.83
CA ARG A 49 -0.60 -16.57 13.49
C ARG A 49 0.15 -16.93 14.76
N GLU A 50 0.97 -16.01 15.26
CA GLU A 50 1.83 -16.20 16.44
C GLU A 50 2.87 -17.33 16.30
N ALA A 51 3.12 -17.76 15.07
CA ALA A 51 4.12 -18.77 14.76
C ALA A 51 5.49 -18.11 14.61
N SER A 52 6.51 -18.81 15.13
CA SER A 52 7.91 -18.38 14.98
C SER A 52 8.38 -18.72 13.56
N VAL A 53 8.91 -17.70 12.87
CA VAL A 53 9.39 -17.78 11.48
C VAL A 53 10.75 -17.10 11.35
N SER A 54 11.46 -17.40 10.26
CA SER A 54 12.79 -16.83 9.96
C SER A 54 13.80 -17.01 11.10
N GLU A 55 13.74 -18.12 11.81
CA GLU A 55 14.59 -18.42 12.96
C GLU A 55 16.07 -18.52 12.57
N ARG A 56 16.95 -17.93 13.39
CA ARG A 56 18.40 -18.03 13.20
C ARG A 56 19.14 -18.08 14.52
N MET A 57 20.04 -19.05 14.65
CA MET A 57 20.89 -19.24 15.82
C MET A 57 22.23 -18.52 15.67
N TYR A 58 22.72 -18.00 16.79
CA TYR A 58 23.98 -17.29 16.92
C TYR A 58 24.71 -17.78 18.18
N ALA A 59 25.99 -18.15 18.05
CA ALA A 59 26.84 -18.46 19.19
C ALA A 59 27.33 -17.18 19.90
N ASP A 60 27.46 -16.08 19.15
CA ASP A 60 27.91 -14.79 19.63
C ASP A 60 26.73 -13.86 19.95
N GLU A 61 26.75 -13.28 21.15
CA GLU A 61 25.70 -12.40 21.64
C GLU A 61 25.63 -11.08 20.85
N SER A 62 26.78 -10.50 20.51
CA SER A 62 26.85 -9.24 19.76
C SER A 62 26.23 -9.39 18.36
N ALA A 63 26.55 -10.48 17.66
CA ALA A 63 26.01 -10.78 16.35
C ALA A 63 24.50 -11.03 16.39
N ALA A 64 23.99 -11.66 17.45
CA ALA A 64 22.57 -11.84 17.66
C ALA A 64 21.84 -10.50 17.86
N TYR A 65 22.41 -9.61 18.67
CA TYR A 65 21.86 -8.27 18.88
C TYR A 65 21.88 -7.41 17.62
N ASP A 66 22.94 -7.51 16.81
CA ASP A 66 23.03 -6.79 15.54
C ASP A 66 21.93 -7.24 14.55
N ASP A 67 21.69 -8.55 14.42
CA ASP A 67 20.61 -9.07 13.56
C ASP A 67 19.22 -8.71 14.11
N PHE A 68 19.03 -8.82 15.43
CA PHE A 68 17.80 -8.44 16.10
C PHE A 68 17.43 -6.98 15.83
N LEU A 69 18.36 -6.04 16.05
CA LEU A 69 18.14 -4.61 15.77
C LEU A 69 17.90 -4.35 14.29
N LYS A 70 18.62 -5.06 13.40
CA LYS A 70 18.42 -4.94 11.95
C LYS A 70 16.99 -5.30 11.55
N ARG A 71 16.46 -6.41 12.05
CA ARG A 71 15.09 -6.86 11.78
C ARG A 71 14.06 -5.91 12.38
N LEU A 72 14.28 -5.44 13.61
CA LEU A 72 13.38 -4.52 14.28
C LEU A 72 13.24 -3.19 13.51
N ARG A 73 14.37 -2.63 13.06
CA ARG A 73 14.38 -1.44 12.18
C ARG A 73 13.73 -1.69 10.82
N ALA A 74 13.83 -2.91 10.28
CA ALA A 74 13.12 -3.27 9.05
C ALA A 74 11.60 -3.31 9.28
N GLY A 75 11.15 -3.92 10.38
CA GLY A 75 9.74 -3.93 10.80
C GLY A 75 9.17 -2.52 10.98
N ALA A 76 9.87 -1.65 11.72
CA ALA A 76 9.46 -0.27 11.92
C ALA A 76 9.30 0.50 10.60
N ARG A 77 10.21 0.30 9.64
CA ARG A 77 10.09 0.91 8.29
C ARG A 77 8.89 0.39 7.51
N LEU A 78 8.56 -0.90 7.64
CA LEU A 78 7.36 -1.46 7.00
C LEU A 78 6.08 -0.93 7.63
N ASP A 79 6.04 -0.80 8.95
CA ASP A 79 4.91 -0.22 9.67
C ASP A 79 4.71 1.26 9.34
N ALA A 80 5.79 2.05 9.27
CA ALA A 80 5.72 3.44 8.83
C ALA A 80 5.11 3.53 7.42
N ARG A 81 5.58 2.72 6.46
CA ARG A 81 4.99 2.66 5.10
C ARG A 81 3.55 2.18 5.10
N ARG A 82 3.15 1.28 6.00
CA ARG A 82 1.75 0.84 6.15
C ARG A 82 0.90 1.98 6.71
N GLN A 83 1.40 2.74 7.70
CA GLN A 83 0.74 3.91 8.26
C GLN A 83 0.62 5.04 7.24
N GLU A 84 1.67 5.34 6.48
CA GLU A 84 1.64 6.30 5.36
C GLU A 84 0.60 5.89 4.33
N ARG A 85 0.57 4.61 3.91
CA ARG A 85 -0.48 4.12 2.99
C ARG A 85 -1.88 4.18 3.60
N ARG A 86 -2.04 3.95 4.91
CA ARG A 86 -3.33 4.09 5.60
C ARG A 86 -3.72 5.55 5.75
N ALA A 87 -2.79 6.45 5.99
CA ALA A 87 -3.00 7.89 6.07
C ALA A 87 -3.30 8.46 4.67
N GLN A 88 -2.68 7.92 3.63
CA GLN A 88 -2.97 8.28 2.25
C GLN A 88 -4.33 7.72 1.83
N LYS A 89 -4.64 6.45 2.10
CA LYS A 89 -6.00 5.90 1.95
C LYS A 89 -7.04 6.61 2.82
N GLY A 90 -6.64 7.09 3.99
CA GLY A 90 -7.46 7.85 4.93
C GLY A 90 -7.65 9.29 4.49
N ALA A 91 -6.68 9.92 3.85
CA ALA A 91 -6.78 11.25 3.26
C ALA A 91 -7.58 11.22 1.96
N THR A 92 -7.44 10.17 1.16
CA THR A 92 -8.31 9.88 0.02
C THR A 92 -9.72 9.41 0.47
N GLY A 93 -9.85 8.90 1.70
CA GLY A 93 -11.11 8.46 2.32
C GLY A 93 -11.75 9.46 3.27
N ALA A 94 -11.12 10.61 3.54
CA ALA A 94 -11.60 11.68 4.42
C ALA A 94 -12.03 12.92 3.62
N GLY A 95 -12.36 12.73 2.34
CA GLY A 95 -13.27 13.61 1.63
C GLY A 95 -14.71 13.22 1.91
N ASP A 96 -15.19 13.53 3.13
CA ASP A 96 -16.62 13.67 3.48
C ASP A 96 -17.53 12.44 3.24
N GLY A 97 -18.74 12.45 3.79
CA GLY A 97 -19.80 11.49 3.44
C GLY A 97 -20.31 11.62 1.99
N THR A 98 -19.49 12.17 1.09
CA THR A 98 -19.77 12.40 -0.32
C THR A 98 -18.98 11.40 -1.13
N ILE A 99 -19.66 10.52 -1.87
CA ILE A 99 -18.97 9.59 -2.77
C ILE A 99 -18.13 10.40 -3.76
N GLY A 100 -16.81 10.19 -3.68
CA GLY A 100 -15.83 10.95 -4.43
C GLY A 100 -15.67 10.51 -5.89
N LEU A 101 -15.01 11.37 -6.66
CA LEU A 101 -14.70 11.18 -8.09
C LEU A 101 -14.14 9.79 -8.42
N THR A 102 -13.24 9.24 -7.59
CA THR A 102 -12.67 7.90 -7.76
C THR A 102 -13.75 6.81 -7.81
N ALA A 103 -14.72 6.85 -6.89
CA ALA A 103 -15.80 5.87 -6.86
C ALA A 103 -16.71 6.01 -8.10
N GLY A 104 -16.97 7.24 -8.54
CA GLY A 104 -17.66 7.52 -9.80
C GLY A 104 -16.93 6.95 -11.03
N ILE A 105 -15.61 7.15 -11.14
CA ILE A 105 -14.80 6.61 -12.25
C ILE A 105 -14.83 5.07 -12.25
N VAL A 106 -14.67 4.45 -11.08
CA VAL A 106 -14.71 2.98 -10.95
C VAL A 106 -16.07 2.43 -11.35
N ALA A 107 -17.16 3.03 -10.86
CA ALA A 107 -18.53 2.61 -11.20
C ALA A 107 -18.81 2.78 -12.70
N TYR A 108 -18.45 3.95 -13.26
CA TYR A 108 -18.67 4.25 -14.67
C TYR A 108 -17.94 3.30 -15.62
N THR A 109 -16.69 2.94 -15.27
CA THR A 109 -15.85 2.06 -16.09
C THR A 109 -16.15 0.57 -15.87
N GLY A 110 -16.80 0.20 -14.77
CA GLY A 110 -17.00 -1.21 -14.37
C GLY A 110 -15.73 -1.88 -13.83
N HIS A 111 -14.67 -1.12 -13.54
CA HIS A 111 -13.37 -1.69 -13.17
C HIS A 111 -13.44 -2.56 -11.90
N GLY A 112 -13.08 -3.84 -12.05
CA GLY A 112 -13.09 -4.84 -10.98
C GLY A 112 -14.43 -5.53 -10.74
N ALA A 113 -15.51 -5.08 -11.38
CA ALA A 113 -16.82 -5.73 -11.39
C ALA A 113 -17.11 -6.41 -12.73
N GLU A 114 -16.70 -5.78 -13.82
CA GLU A 114 -16.97 -6.23 -15.19
C GLU A 114 -15.74 -6.83 -15.86
N ARG A 115 -15.97 -7.71 -16.84
CA ARG A 115 -14.89 -8.32 -17.65
C ARG A 115 -14.36 -7.38 -18.73
N THR A 116 -15.18 -6.43 -19.15
CA THR A 116 -14.87 -5.44 -20.19
C THR A 116 -15.30 -4.06 -19.69
N PRO A 117 -14.63 -2.97 -20.10
CA PRO A 117 -15.00 -1.65 -19.64
C PRO A 117 -16.41 -1.26 -20.08
N THR A 118 -17.10 -0.54 -19.20
CA THR A 118 -18.43 0.02 -19.46
C THR A 118 -18.39 1.55 -19.52
N ALA A 119 -19.57 2.14 -19.72
CA ALA A 119 -19.82 3.57 -19.64
C ALA A 119 -21.11 3.78 -18.84
N ASP A 120 -21.18 3.17 -17.66
CA ASP A 120 -22.41 3.02 -16.88
C ASP A 120 -22.73 4.31 -16.10
N ALA A 121 -23.49 5.19 -16.73
CA ALA A 121 -23.96 6.41 -16.11
C ALA A 121 -24.95 6.14 -14.95
N GLU A 122 -25.73 5.06 -15.03
CA GLU A 122 -26.71 4.72 -14.00
C GLU A 122 -26.00 4.27 -12.72
N ALA A 123 -24.91 3.51 -12.84
CA ALA A 123 -24.08 3.13 -11.71
C ALA A 123 -23.51 4.35 -10.97
N VAL A 124 -23.13 5.42 -11.68
CA VAL A 124 -22.67 6.67 -11.05
C VAL A 124 -23.81 7.41 -10.34
N LEU A 125 -24.98 7.50 -10.98
CA LEU A 125 -26.15 8.15 -10.40
C LEU A 125 -26.71 7.40 -9.19
N ALA A 126 -26.53 6.08 -9.13
CA ALA A 126 -26.91 5.24 -8.00
C ALA A 126 -26.01 5.47 -6.76
N LEU A 127 -24.80 5.98 -6.95
CA LEU A 127 -23.91 6.33 -5.84
C LEU A 127 -24.47 7.51 -5.05
N VAL A 128 -24.76 8.62 -5.74
CA VAL A 128 -25.22 9.87 -5.10
C VAL A 128 -26.54 10.30 -5.73
N PRO A 129 -27.64 10.38 -4.95
CA PRO A 129 -28.93 10.78 -5.50
C PRO A 129 -29.00 12.28 -5.82
N GLY A 130 -29.83 12.63 -6.79
CA GLY A 130 -30.17 14.01 -7.14
C GLY A 130 -29.06 14.76 -7.88
N SER A 131 -29.08 16.09 -7.78
CA SER A 131 -28.17 16.99 -8.54
C SER A 131 -26.68 16.80 -8.22
N ALA A 132 -26.36 16.28 -7.03
CA ALA A 132 -24.98 15.93 -6.68
C ALA A 132 -24.47 14.73 -7.51
N GLY A 133 -25.33 13.74 -7.79
CA GLY A 133 -25.01 12.63 -8.69
C GLY A 133 -24.79 13.07 -10.13
N GLU A 134 -25.61 14.01 -10.62
CA GLU A 134 -25.44 14.59 -11.97
C GLU A 134 -24.13 15.39 -12.09
N THR A 135 -23.77 16.12 -11.03
CA THR A 135 -22.49 16.84 -10.95
C THR A 135 -21.32 15.85 -10.98
N LEU A 136 -21.39 14.78 -10.17
CA LEU A 136 -20.38 13.71 -10.18
C LEU A 136 -20.26 13.06 -11.56
N LEU A 137 -21.38 12.71 -12.20
CA LEU A 137 -21.38 12.11 -13.53
C LEU A 137 -20.75 13.03 -14.59
N THR A 138 -21.00 14.34 -14.49
CA THR A 138 -20.39 15.34 -15.37
C THR A 138 -18.87 15.36 -15.21
N GLU A 139 -18.37 15.38 -13.98
CA GLU A 139 -16.92 15.33 -13.71
C GLU A 139 -16.30 14.00 -14.13
N VAL A 140 -16.96 12.87 -13.88
CA VAL A 140 -16.49 11.55 -14.33
C VAL A 140 -16.35 11.53 -15.85
N ARG A 141 -17.36 12.01 -16.59
CA ARG A 141 -17.30 12.06 -18.07
C ARG A 141 -16.18 12.97 -18.55
N ARG A 142 -15.95 14.12 -17.90
CA ARG A 142 -14.86 15.03 -18.22
C ARG A 142 -13.49 14.36 -18.08
N VAL A 143 -13.26 13.66 -16.97
CA VAL A 143 -12.01 12.94 -16.71
C VAL A 143 -11.82 11.75 -17.65
N VAL A 144 -12.89 10.99 -17.93
CA VAL A 144 -12.84 9.89 -18.89
C VAL A 144 -12.51 10.40 -20.29
N ALA A 145 -13.13 11.51 -20.72
CA ALA A 145 -12.81 12.14 -22.00
C ALA A 145 -11.35 12.62 -22.05
N ALA A 146 -10.82 13.18 -20.95
CA ALA A 146 -9.39 13.52 -20.86
C ALA A 146 -8.50 12.27 -21.00
N SER A 147 -8.88 11.14 -20.39
CA SER A 147 -8.13 9.88 -20.51
C SER A 147 -8.09 9.34 -21.95
N ASP A 148 -9.13 9.60 -22.75
CA ASP A 148 -9.20 9.20 -24.16
C ASP A 148 -8.22 9.99 -25.04
N THR A 149 -7.72 11.13 -24.56
CA THR A 149 -6.67 11.92 -25.24
C THR A 149 -5.25 11.48 -24.92
N VAL A 150 -5.07 10.57 -23.96
CA VAL A 150 -3.74 10.09 -23.58
C VAL A 150 -3.20 9.19 -24.68
N GLU A 151 -2.13 9.64 -25.33
CA GLU A 151 -1.35 8.82 -26.24
C GLU A 151 -0.25 8.10 -25.47
N ALA A 152 0.05 6.84 -25.84
CA ALA A 152 1.26 6.14 -25.41
C ALA A 152 1.60 4.99 -26.37
N ALA A 153 2.89 4.74 -26.56
CA ALA A 153 3.40 3.69 -27.43
C ALA A 153 4.13 2.60 -26.63
N TRP A 154 4.10 1.36 -27.10
CA TRP A 154 4.83 0.24 -26.48
C TRP A 154 6.35 0.44 -26.42
N SER A 155 6.91 1.31 -27.26
CA SER A 155 8.30 1.75 -27.17
C SER A 155 8.64 2.55 -25.92
N GLU A 156 7.62 3.10 -25.24
CA GLU A 156 7.75 3.88 -24.01
C GLU A 156 7.46 3.05 -22.75
N ALA A 157 7.07 1.78 -22.91
CA ALA A 157 6.65 0.92 -21.82
C ALA A 157 7.76 0.77 -20.76
N VAL A 158 7.35 0.73 -19.50
CA VAL A 158 8.22 0.49 -18.34
C VAL A 158 7.80 -0.84 -17.74
N ASP A 159 8.76 -1.74 -17.53
CA ASP A 159 8.55 -3.09 -17.00
C ASP A 159 7.40 -3.84 -17.71
N ASP A 160 7.45 -3.86 -19.06
CA ASP A 160 6.45 -4.48 -19.94
C ASP A 160 5.01 -3.97 -19.73
N SER A 161 4.86 -2.73 -19.26
CA SER A 161 3.57 -2.10 -18.98
C SER A 161 3.47 -0.68 -19.53
N LEU A 162 2.33 -0.37 -20.14
CA LEU A 162 1.96 0.99 -20.54
C LEU A 162 1.34 1.81 -19.40
N TYR A 163 0.99 1.16 -18.27
CA TYR A 163 0.38 1.83 -17.13
C TYR A 163 1.23 2.99 -16.59
N PRO A 164 2.56 2.85 -16.36
CA PRO A 164 3.36 3.95 -15.81
C PRO A 164 3.35 5.20 -16.71
N VAL A 165 3.40 5.00 -18.04
CA VAL A 165 3.36 6.09 -19.02
C VAL A 165 1.98 6.75 -19.05
N PHE A 166 0.92 5.94 -19.08
CA PHE A 166 -0.45 6.43 -19.02
C PHE A 166 -0.70 7.23 -17.73
N ALA A 167 -0.32 6.68 -16.57
CA ALA A 167 -0.52 7.30 -15.28
C ALA A 167 0.20 8.65 -15.16
N GLN A 168 1.46 8.72 -15.63
CA GLN A 168 2.21 9.98 -15.66
C GLN A 168 1.50 11.04 -16.51
N ARG A 169 1.04 10.68 -17.71
CA ARG A 169 0.34 11.61 -18.62
C ARG A 169 -1.01 12.03 -18.05
N MET A 170 -1.75 11.09 -17.47
CA MET A 170 -3.04 11.38 -16.86
C MET A 170 -2.90 12.33 -15.66
N LEU A 171 -1.86 12.19 -14.84
CA LEU A 171 -1.58 13.10 -13.73
C LEU A 171 -1.16 14.52 -14.17
N LEU A 172 -0.69 14.70 -15.41
CA LEU A 172 -0.48 16.04 -15.97
C LEU A 172 -1.80 16.73 -16.33
N LEU A 173 -2.82 15.95 -16.73
CA LEU A 173 -4.16 16.46 -17.05
C LEU A 173 -5.02 16.63 -15.79
N GLU A 174 -4.96 15.66 -14.88
CA GLU A 174 -5.77 15.58 -13.67
C GLU A 174 -4.91 15.26 -12.43
N PRO A 175 -4.25 16.28 -11.83
CA PRO A 175 -3.29 16.07 -10.75
C PRO A 175 -3.89 15.51 -9.45
N SER A 176 -5.21 15.56 -9.31
CA SER A 176 -5.94 15.12 -8.12
C SER A 176 -6.34 13.64 -8.13
N LEU A 177 -6.09 12.91 -9.23
CA LEU A 177 -6.47 11.50 -9.31
C LEU A 177 -5.59 10.62 -8.41
N ASP A 178 -6.25 9.70 -7.72
CA ASP A 178 -5.58 8.65 -6.97
C ASP A 178 -5.23 7.44 -7.86
N GLU A 179 -4.40 6.55 -7.31
CA GLU A 179 -3.94 5.33 -7.97
C GLU A 179 -5.09 4.43 -8.46
N ARG A 180 -6.21 4.40 -7.73
CA ARG A 180 -7.36 3.55 -8.06
C ARG A 180 -8.12 4.10 -9.27
N ALA A 181 -8.31 5.42 -9.34
CA ALA A 181 -8.86 6.09 -10.51
C ALA A 181 -7.95 5.88 -11.74
N LEU A 182 -6.64 6.03 -11.56
CA LEU A 182 -5.65 5.82 -12.63
C LEU A 182 -5.67 4.40 -13.17
N HIS A 183 -5.77 3.38 -12.31
CA HIS A 183 -5.91 1.99 -12.76
C HIS A 183 -7.20 1.75 -13.53
N ALA A 184 -8.34 2.26 -13.04
CA ALA A 184 -9.62 2.10 -13.72
C ALA A 184 -9.61 2.73 -15.13
N LEU A 185 -9.06 3.94 -15.25
CA LEU A 185 -8.92 4.63 -16.54
C LEU A 185 -7.91 3.91 -17.45
N SER A 186 -6.76 3.50 -16.93
CA SER A 186 -5.74 2.78 -17.72
C SER A 186 -6.24 1.45 -18.27
N TRP A 187 -7.02 0.71 -17.47
CA TRP A 187 -7.64 -0.54 -17.90
C TRP A 187 -8.63 -0.31 -19.04
N ARG A 188 -9.54 0.68 -18.89
CA ARG A 188 -10.47 1.05 -19.97
C ARG A 188 -9.74 1.49 -21.23
N TRP A 189 -8.78 2.40 -21.08
CA TRP A 189 -7.97 2.93 -22.17
C TRP A 189 -7.21 1.82 -22.92
N GLY A 190 -6.56 0.91 -22.18
CA GLY A 190 -5.81 -0.20 -22.76
C GLY A 190 -6.71 -1.16 -23.53
N TYR A 191 -7.89 -1.46 -22.98
CA TYR A 191 -8.87 -2.31 -23.64
C TYR A 191 -9.36 -1.71 -24.97
N LEU A 192 -9.79 -0.44 -24.97
CA LEU A 192 -10.33 0.24 -26.16
C LEU A 192 -9.30 0.46 -27.28
N ARG A 193 -8.01 0.40 -26.97
CA ARG A 193 -6.94 0.47 -27.97
C ARG A 193 -6.52 -0.91 -28.50
N THR A 194 -6.91 -1.97 -27.81
CA THR A 194 -6.58 -3.35 -28.17
C THR A 194 -7.70 -4.01 -28.98
N PHE A 195 -8.95 -3.66 -28.70
CA PHE A 195 -10.17 -4.22 -29.31
C PHE A 195 -11.05 -3.11 -29.86
#